data_AF-A0A352CTJ1-F1
#
_entry.id   AF-A0A352CTJ1-F1
#
_cell.length_a   1.000
_cell.length_b   1.000
_cell.length_c   1.000
_cell.angle_alpha   90.00
_cell.angle_beta   90.00
_cell.angle_gamma   90.00
#
_symmetry.space_group_name_H-M   'P 1'
#
loop_
_entity.id
_entity.type
_entity.pdbx_description
1 polymer ?
#
loop_
_entity_poly.entity_id
_entity_poly.type
_entity_poly.pdbx_seq_one_letter_code
_entity_poly.pdbx_strand_id
1 'polypeptide(L)'
;MKLLIIRHGDPDYSIDSLTEKGWREAELLSEELSKADVTKFYVSPYGRAKDTASFTLQKMNRTAEELPWLKEFDTRIFRPDSPDKKHILWDWLPQDWTAEPRFYREDEWSSNAYLAPYEIDKEYRY
;
A
#
# COMPACT_ATOMS: atom_id res chain seq x y z
N MET A 1 -1.38 -17.99 15.58
CA MET A 1 -1.97 -16.87 14.80
C MET A 1 -1.41 -16.92 13.39
N LYS A 2 -2.25 -16.78 12.35
CA LYS A 2 -1.82 -16.77 10.94
C LYS A 2 -2.34 -15.49 10.30
N LEU A 3 -1.46 -14.73 9.64
CA LEU A 3 -1.81 -13.54 8.86
C LEU A 3 -1.60 -13.84 7.38
N LEU A 4 -2.55 -13.43 6.56
CA LEU A 4 -2.46 -13.46 5.09
C LEU A 4 -2.38 -12.01 4.62
N ILE A 5 -1.28 -11.64 3.97
CA ILE A 5 -1.10 -10.31 3.39
C ILE A 5 -1.36 -10.43 1.90
N ILE A 6 -2.41 -9.75 1.45
CA ILE A 6 -2.88 -9.81 0.07
C ILE A 6 -2.66 -8.44 -0.57
N ARG A 7 -1.90 -8.41 -1.66
CA ARG A 7 -1.79 -7.24 -2.52
C ARG A 7 -3.06 -7.13 -3.38
N HIS A 8 -3.50 -5.92 -3.68
CA HIS A 8 -4.56 -5.69 -4.66
C HIS A 8 -4.19 -6.31 -6.02
N GLY A 9 -5.18 -6.71 -6.81
CA GLY A 9 -5.00 -7.15 -8.19
C GLY A 9 -4.47 -6.03 -9.10
N ASP A 10 -4.25 -6.35 -10.37
CA ASP A 10 -3.78 -5.39 -11.37
C ASP A 10 -4.62 -4.09 -11.35
N PRO A 11 -4.02 -2.94 -10.94
CA PRO A 11 -4.78 -1.74 -10.62
C PRO A 11 -5.02 -0.86 -11.85
N ASP A 12 -6.21 -0.26 -11.90
CA ASP A 12 -6.46 0.95 -12.68
C ASP A 12 -6.49 2.16 -11.74
N TYR A 13 -5.35 2.85 -11.65
CA TYR A 13 -5.22 4.03 -10.78
C TYR A 13 -6.10 5.21 -11.22
N SER A 14 -6.57 5.25 -12.46
CA SER A 14 -7.36 6.38 -12.98
C SER A 14 -8.78 6.41 -12.42
N ILE A 15 -9.29 5.25 -12.02
CA ILE A 15 -10.64 5.06 -11.48
C ILE A 15 -10.63 4.53 -10.03
N ASP A 16 -9.45 4.45 -9.41
CA ASP A 16 -9.23 3.80 -8.10
C ASP A 16 -9.85 2.40 -8.00
N SER A 17 -9.64 1.58 -9.03
CA SER A 17 -10.21 0.24 -9.12
C SER A 17 -9.21 -0.72 -9.77
N LEU A 18 -9.70 -1.82 -10.34
CA LEU A 18 -8.93 -2.85 -11.01
C LEU A 18 -9.12 -2.78 -12.53
N THR A 19 -8.10 -3.18 -13.27
CA THR A 19 -8.24 -3.46 -14.71
C THR A 19 -9.10 -4.71 -14.91
N GLU A 20 -9.52 -5.00 -16.14
CA GLU A 20 -10.21 -6.27 -16.46
C GLU A 20 -9.42 -7.50 -15.99
N LYS A 21 -8.09 -7.45 -16.16
CA LYS A 21 -7.17 -8.47 -15.65
C LYS A 21 -7.21 -8.54 -14.13
N GLY A 22 -7.16 -7.40 -13.43
CA GLY A 22 -7.19 -7.34 -11.98
C GLY A 22 -8.48 -7.91 -11.38
N TRP A 23 -9.63 -7.65 -12.01
CA TRP A 23 -10.91 -8.26 -11.62
C TRP A 23 -10.86 -9.79 -11.72
N ARG A 24 -10.29 -10.33 -12.80
CA ARG A 24 -10.12 -11.79 -12.96
C ARG A 24 -9.14 -12.37 -11.92
N GLU A 25 -8.06 -11.66 -11.61
CA GLU A 25 -7.11 -12.06 -10.55
C GLU A 25 -7.81 -12.12 -9.19
N ALA A 26 -8.63 -11.12 -8.85
CA ALA A 26 -9.37 -11.06 -7.59
C ALA A 26 -10.42 -12.19 -7.47
N GLU A 27 -11.12 -12.51 -8.55
CA GLU A 27 -12.08 -13.62 -8.58
C GLU A 27 -11.37 -14.96 -8.35
N LEU A 28 -10.27 -15.23 -9.07
CA LEU A 28 -9.49 -16.45 -8.92
C LEU A 28 -8.88 -16.57 -7.51
N LEU A 29 -8.39 -15.47 -6.95
CA LEU A 29 -7.88 -15.41 -5.59
C LEU A 29 -8.97 -15.81 -4.57
N SER A 30 -10.22 -15.39 -4.79
CA SER A 30 -11.33 -15.70 -3.89
C SER A 30 -11.59 -17.20 -3.76
N GLU A 31 -11.35 -17.98 -4.82
CA GLU A 31 -11.47 -19.44 -4.79
C GLU A 31 -10.51 -20.06 -3.78
N GLU A 32 -9.28 -19.54 -3.70
CA GLU A 32 -8.28 -20.05 -2.77
C GLU A 32 -8.54 -19.56 -1.34
N LEU A 33 -8.83 -18.27 -1.17
CA LEU A 33 -9.05 -17.69 0.16
C LEU A 33 -10.30 -18.26 0.85
N SER A 34 -11.33 -18.62 0.09
CA SER A 34 -12.56 -19.22 0.63
C SER A 34 -12.36 -20.59 1.29
N LYS A 35 -11.24 -21.27 1.00
CA LYS A 35 -10.88 -22.56 1.61
C LYS A 35 -10.24 -22.39 2.99
N ALA A 36 -9.78 -21.19 3.31
CA ALA A 36 -9.16 -20.90 4.60
C ALA A 36 -10.20 -20.48 5.64
N ASP A 37 -10.00 -20.90 6.89
CA ASP A 37 -10.82 -20.46 8.02
C ASP A 37 -10.39 -19.06 8.48
N VAL A 38 -10.73 -18.04 7.68
CA VAL A 38 -10.42 -16.65 7.96
C VAL A 38 -11.52 -16.04 8.82
N THR A 39 -11.14 -15.57 10.00
CA THR A 39 -12.07 -15.04 11.00
C THR A 39 -12.17 -13.51 11.01
N LYS A 40 -11.16 -12.80 10.50
CA LYS A 40 -11.12 -11.35 10.43
C LYS A 40 -10.59 -10.88 9.07
N PHE A 41 -11.19 -9.82 8.56
CA PHE A 41 -10.82 -9.20 7.30
C PHE A 41 -10.57 -7.72 7.53
N TYR A 42 -9.46 -7.24 6.98
CA TYR A 42 -9.05 -5.85 7.04
C TYR A 42 -8.72 -5.38 5.64
N VAL A 43 -9.05 -4.14 5.31
CA VAL A 43 -8.85 -3.61 3.97
C VAL A 43 -8.36 -2.17 4.00
N SER A 44 -7.55 -1.82 3.00
CA SER A 44 -7.14 -0.44 2.71
C SER A 44 -8.35 0.41 2.32
N PRO A 45 -8.34 1.74 2.58
CA PRO A 45 -9.40 2.64 2.11
C PRO A 45 -9.52 2.73 0.58
N TYR A 46 -8.46 2.39 -0.17
CA TYR A 46 -8.45 2.50 -1.63
C TYR A 46 -9.36 1.49 -2.32
N GLY A 47 -10.07 1.94 -3.36
CA GLY A 47 -11.06 1.16 -4.10
C GLY A 47 -10.46 -0.12 -4.71
N ARG A 48 -9.27 -0.06 -5.32
CA ARG A 48 -8.58 -1.25 -5.84
C ARG A 48 -8.39 -2.38 -4.80
N ALA A 49 -8.16 -2.03 -3.53
CA ALA A 49 -8.05 -3.02 -2.46
C ALA A 49 -9.42 -3.59 -2.05
N LYS A 50 -10.43 -2.72 -1.98
CA LYS A 50 -11.83 -3.10 -1.71
C LYS A 50 -12.38 -4.01 -2.80
N ASP A 51 -12.14 -3.68 -4.06
CA ASP A 51 -12.55 -4.47 -5.22
C ASP A 51 -11.85 -5.82 -5.24
N THR A 52 -10.55 -5.87 -4.90
CA THR A 52 -9.84 -7.16 -4.76
C THR A 52 -10.45 -8.04 -3.67
N ALA A 53 -10.82 -7.45 -2.53
CA ALA A 53 -11.42 -8.17 -1.41
C ALA A 53 -12.88 -8.59 -1.68
N SER A 54 -13.59 -7.89 -2.57
CA SER A 54 -15.05 -8.00 -2.76
C SER A 54 -15.52 -9.43 -3.03
N PHE A 55 -14.89 -10.14 -3.97
CA PHE A 55 -15.27 -11.53 -4.29
C PHE A 55 -15.09 -12.48 -3.11
N THR A 56 -14.00 -12.33 -2.36
CA THR A 56 -13.73 -13.17 -1.18
C THR A 56 -14.76 -12.91 -0.10
N LEU A 57 -15.03 -11.64 0.20
CA LEU A 57 -16.02 -11.23 1.19
C LEU A 57 -17.42 -11.70 0.83
N GLN A 58 -17.81 -11.57 -0.44
CA GLN A 58 -19.09 -12.05 -0.94
C GLN A 58 -19.22 -13.57 -0.82
N LYS A 59 -18.21 -14.33 -1.30
CA LYS A 59 -18.24 -15.81 -1.25
C LYS A 59 -18.29 -16.34 0.18
N MET A 60 -17.62 -15.68 1.12
CA MET A 60 -17.58 -16.10 2.52
C MET A 60 -18.72 -15.49 3.36
N ASN A 61 -19.57 -14.66 2.76
CA ASN A 61 -20.61 -13.88 3.44
C ASN A 61 -20.06 -13.12 4.65
N ARG A 62 -19.07 -12.26 4.39
CA ARG A 62 -18.32 -11.48 5.37
C ARG A 62 -18.22 -10.00 4.96
N THR A 63 -17.78 -9.18 5.90
CA THR A 63 -17.35 -7.79 5.66
C THR A 63 -15.91 -7.62 6.14
N ALA A 64 -15.25 -6.56 5.67
CA ALA A 64 -13.93 -6.16 6.14
C ALA A 64 -14.02 -4.87 6.95
N GLU A 65 -13.17 -4.75 7.96
CA GLU A 65 -12.92 -3.48 8.65
C GLU A 65 -11.93 -2.67 7.82
N GLU A 66 -12.30 -1.44 7.47
CA GLU A 66 -11.40 -0.52 6.79
C GLU A 66 -10.39 0.05 7.80
N LEU A 67 -9.10 -0.11 7.51
CA LEU A 67 -8.02 0.43 8.34
C LEU A 67 -7.27 1.52 7.56
N PRO A 68 -7.37 2.81 7.96
CA PRO A 68 -6.74 3.91 7.23
C PRO A 68 -5.22 3.76 7.06
N TRP A 69 -4.54 3.14 8.04
CA TRP A 69 -3.10 2.91 8.01
C TRP A 69 -2.66 1.83 7.00
N LEU A 70 -3.60 1.05 6.45
CA LEU A 70 -3.34 0.13 5.34
C LEU A 70 -3.34 0.85 3.96
N LYS A 71 -3.47 2.17 3.91
CA LYS A 71 -3.24 2.92 2.67
C LYS A 71 -1.80 2.70 2.21
N GLU A 72 -1.61 2.56 0.89
CA GLU A 72 -0.28 2.64 0.29
C GLU A 72 0.37 3.94 0.74
N PHE A 73 1.68 3.90 0.98
CA PHE A 73 2.44 5.14 1.19
C PHE A 73 2.17 6.02 -0.03
N ASP A 74 1.95 7.33 0.05
CA ASP A 74 1.65 8.15 -1.15
C ASP A 74 2.45 9.45 -1.20
N THR A 75 3.43 9.57 -0.29
CA THR A 75 4.31 10.73 -0.19
C THR A 75 5.08 10.94 -1.49
N ARG A 76 5.06 12.20 -1.94
CA ARG A 76 5.83 12.66 -3.09
C ARG A 76 6.89 13.68 -2.70
N ILE A 77 8.14 13.39 -3.06
CA ILE A 77 9.32 14.22 -2.75
C ILE A 77 10.06 14.68 -4.01
N PHE A 78 10.81 15.77 -3.89
CA PHE A 78 11.85 16.10 -4.87
C PHE A 78 13.04 15.21 -4.59
N ARG A 79 13.36 14.35 -5.55
CA ARG A 79 14.49 13.43 -5.42
C ARG A 79 15.77 14.07 -5.98
N PRO A 80 16.95 13.68 -5.50
CA PRO A 80 18.23 14.18 -6.02
C PRO A 80 18.38 13.99 -7.54
N ASP A 81 17.92 12.86 -8.06
CA ASP A 81 18.00 12.47 -9.47
C ASP A 81 16.96 13.18 -10.36
N SER A 82 15.96 13.82 -9.75
CA SER A 82 14.92 14.56 -10.48
C SER A 82 14.41 15.74 -9.64
N PRO A 83 15.18 16.84 -9.56
CA PRO A 83 14.86 17.97 -8.70
C PRO A 83 13.69 18.82 -9.22
N ASP A 84 13.32 18.69 -10.49
CA ASP A 84 12.32 19.55 -11.14
C ASP A 84 10.87 19.05 -10.95
N LYS A 85 10.69 17.83 -10.44
CA LYS A 85 9.37 17.22 -10.27
C LYS A 85 9.34 16.37 -9.01
N LYS A 86 8.19 16.39 -8.32
CA LYS A 86 7.97 15.45 -7.22
C LYS A 86 7.68 14.05 -7.75
N HIS A 87 8.36 13.07 -7.19
CA HIS A 87 8.16 11.65 -7.46
C HIS A 87 7.72 10.94 -6.19
N ILE A 88 7.10 9.79 -6.38
CA ILE A 88 6.78 8.87 -5.31
C ILE A 88 8.07 8.44 -4.58
N LEU A 89 8.02 8.40 -3.24
CA LEU A 89 9.22 8.16 -2.43
C LEU A 89 9.90 6.83 -2.73
N TRP A 90 9.14 5.73 -2.86
CA TRP A 90 9.73 4.40 -3.05
C TRP A 90 10.26 4.15 -4.47
N ASP A 91 10.06 5.09 -5.40
CA ASP A 91 10.75 5.07 -6.70
C ASP A 91 12.17 5.63 -6.60
N TRP A 92 12.59 6.11 -5.41
CA TRP A 92 13.94 6.62 -5.19
C TRP A 92 14.99 5.53 -5.40
N LEU A 93 15.98 5.84 -6.24
CA LEU A 93 17.00 4.90 -6.64
C LEU A 93 17.85 4.42 -5.44
N PRO A 94 18.13 3.11 -5.34
CA PRO A 94 18.97 2.56 -4.28
C PRO A 94 20.30 3.27 -4.09
N GLN A 95 20.98 3.65 -5.17
CA GLN A 95 22.27 4.35 -5.09
C GLN A 95 22.21 5.65 -4.28
N ASP A 96 21.06 6.32 -4.23
CA ASP A 96 20.90 7.62 -3.60
C ASP A 96 20.41 7.48 -2.15
N TRP A 97 19.34 6.70 -1.92
CA TRP A 97 18.80 6.57 -0.57
C TRP A 97 19.70 5.71 0.33
N THR A 98 20.38 4.69 -0.18
CA THR A 98 21.25 3.85 0.66
C THR A 98 22.49 4.60 1.18
N ALA A 99 22.83 5.75 0.59
CA ALA A 99 23.92 6.61 1.03
C ALA A 99 23.59 7.45 2.28
N GLU A 100 22.31 7.54 2.67
CA GLU A 100 21.86 8.29 3.85
C GLU A 100 21.63 7.32 5.03
N PRO A 101 22.53 7.27 6.03
CA PRO A 101 22.45 6.31 7.14
C PRO A 101 21.18 6.46 7.98
N ARG A 102 20.57 7.65 8.00
CA ARG A 102 19.36 7.92 8.79
C ARG A 102 18.16 7.11 8.31
N PHE A 103 18.08 6.71 7.04
CA PHE A 103 16.98 5.84 6.57
C PHE A 103 16.95 4.46 7.22
N TYR A 104 18.04 4.05 7.85
CA TYR A 104 18.12 2.79 8.60
C TYR A 104 17.84 2.98 10.11
N ARG A 105 17.49 4.19 10.55
CA ARG A 105 17.21 4.55 11.95
C ARG A 105 15.74 4.85 12.13
N GLU A 106 15.09 4.10 13.01
CA GLU A 106 13.66 4.23 13.31
C GLU A 106 13.27 5.63 13.81
N ASP A 107 14.15 6.30 14.53
CA ASP A 107 13.94 7.61 15.13
C ASP A 107 14.42 8.78 14.26
N GLU A 108 15.25 8.51 13.25
CA GLU A 108 15.87 9.55 12.42
C GLU A 108 15.47 9.51 10.94
N TRP A 109 14.77 8.47 10.46
CA TRP A 109 14.50 8.27 9.03
C TRP A 109 13.82 9.44 8.33
N SER A 110 13.00 10.23 9.03
CA SER A 110 12.33 11.41 8.47
C SER A 110 13.11 12.72 8.64
N SER A 111 14.20 12.73 9.43
CA SER A 111 14.93 13.94 9.83
C SER A 111 16.01 14.42 8.84
N ASN A 112 16.11 13.77 7.68
CA ASN A 112 17.08 14.11 6.64
C ASN A 112 16.58 15.24 5.74
N ALA A 113 17.51 15.84 4.97
CA ALA A 113 17.22 16.99 4.11
C ALA A 113 16.16 16.70 3.02
N TYR A 114 15.97 15.42 2.66
CA TYR A 114 15.02 15.01 1.65
C TYR A 114 13.60 14.82 2.20
N LEU A 115 13.44 14.35 3.45
CA LEU A 115 12.12 14.04 4.03
C LEU A 115 11.63 15.06 5.06
N ALA A 116 12.53 15.75 5.77
CA ALA A 116 12.18 16.72 6.81
C ALA A 116 11.23 17.83 6.31
N PRO A 117 11.37 18.38 5.08
CA PRO A 117 10.44 19.40 4.58
C PRO A 117 8.99 18.93 4.39
N TYR A 118 8.74 17.61 4.38
CA TYR A 118 7.43 17.03 4.12
C TYR A 118 6.70 16.58 5.40
N GLU A 119 7.37 16.59 6.56
CA GLU A 119 6.79 16.23 7.87
C GLU A 119 6.03 14.89 7.88
N ILE A 120 6.48 13.95 7.05
CA ILE A 120 5.78 12.70 6.69
C ILE A 120 5.56 11.78 7.88
N ASP A 121 6.43 11.83 8.87
CA ASP A 121 6.34 11.01 10.08
C ASP A 121 5.08 11.31 10.89
N LYS A 122 4.51 12.52 10.77
CA LYS A 122 3.25 12.87 11.45
C LYS A 122 2.08 11.97 11.03
N GLU A 123 2.07 11.48 9.79
CA GLU A 123 1.01 10.59 9.30
C GLU A 123 1.12 9.15 9.82
N TYR A 124 2.30 8.76 10.32
CA TYR A 124 2.61 7.39 10.71
C TYR A 124 2.90 7.22 12.21
N ARG A 125 2.68 8.28 13.01
CA ARG A 125 2.65 8.22 14.48
C ARG A 125 1.26 7.73 14.92
N TYR A 126 1.03 6.42 14.84
CA TYR A 126 -0.18 5.76 15.36
C TYR A 126 -0.01 5.30 16.81
#